data_AF-A0ABD1KIP2-F1
#
_entry.id   AF-A0ABD1KIP2-F1
#
_cell.length_a   1.000
_cell.length_b   1.000
_cell.length_c   1.000
_cell.angle_alpha   90.00
_cell.angle_beta   90.00
_cell.angle_gamma   90.00
#
_symmetry.space_group_name_H-M   'P 1'
#
loop_
_entity.id
_entity.type
_entity.pdbx_description
1 polymer ?
#
loop_
_entity_poly.entity_id
_entity_poly.type
_entity_poly.pdbx_seq_one_letter_code
_entity_poly.pdbx_strand_id
1 'polypeptide(L)'
;MLLFIYLFIYLFIYLFIYLFIYSFIHLFIYLLNSPEHSLCTVSEIFISMATNNTASIAQARKLVEQLKMEANIDRIKVSKAAADLMSYCEAHAKEDSLLSPVPASENPFREKKFFCAIL
;
A
#
# COMPACT_ATOMS: atom_id res chain seq x y z
N MET A 1 0.70 10.81 50.57
CA MET A 1 0.81 10.71 49.09
C MET A 1 0.71 9.27 48.59
N LEU A 2 1.56 8.34 49.05
CA LEU A 2 1.50 6.92 48.63
C LEU A 2 0.17 6.21 48.96
N LEU A 3 -0.39 6.44 50.15
CA LEU A 3 -1.69 5.85 50.54
C LEU A 3 -2.83 6.30 49.61
N PHE A 4 -2.79 7.55 49.16
CA PHE A 4 -3.79 8.12 48.27
C PHE A 4 -3.71 7.48 46.87
N ILE A 5 -2.50 7.33 46.35
CA ILE A 5 -2.24 6.69 45.05
C ILE A 5 -2.67 5.22 45.09
N TYR A 6 -2.35 4.49 46.17
CA TYR A 6 -2.75 3.09 46.33
C TYR A 6 -4.28 2.93 46.35
N LEU A 7 -4.98 3.77 47.11
CA LEU A 7 -6.44 3.72 47.20
C LEU A 7 -7.10 4.04 45.85
N PHE A 8 -6.55 5.01 45.11
CA PHE A 8 -7.03 5.37 43.79
C PHE A 8 -6.88 4.22 42.78
N ILE A 9 -5.70 3.58 42.74
CA ILE A 9 -5.43 2.45 41.84
C ILE A 9 -6.32 1.26 42.19
N TYR A 10 -6.46 0.94 43.48
CA TYR A 10 -7.31 -0.16 43.93
C TYR A 10 -8.77 0.05 43.52
N LEU A 11 -9.30 1.26 43.73
CA LEU A 11 -10.68 1.59 43.36
C LEU A 11 -10.90 1.53 41.84
N PHE A 12 -9.94 2.04 41.07
CA PHE A 12 -10.01 2.02 39.61
C PHE A 12 -10.00 0.60 39.06
N ILE A 13 -9.08 -0.24 39.55
CA ILE A 13 -8.97 -1.65 39.15
C ILE A 13 -10.24 -2.42 39.56
N TYR A 14 -10.72 -2.22 40.78
CA TYR A 14 -11.93 -2.90 41.26
C TYR A 14 -13.16 -2.52 40.42
N LEU A 15 -13.33 -1.23 40.11
CA LEU A 15 -14.44 -0.75 39.29
C LEU A 15 -14.36 -1.28 37.86
N PHE A 16 -13.16 -1.28 37.27
CA PHE A 16 -12.95 -1.78 35.93
C PHE A 16 -13.21 -3.30 35.83
N ILE A 17 -12.68 -4.07 36.77
CA ILE A 17 -12.90 -5.52 36.85
C ILE A 17 -14.38 -5.82 37.07
N TYR A 18 -15.05 -5.11 37.98
CA TYR A 18 -16.48 -5.30 38.24
C TYR A 18 -17.32 -5.02 36.99
N LEU A 19 -17.07 -3.90 36.30
CA LEU A 19 -17.80 -3.53 35.09
C LEU A 19 -17.58 -4.55 33.96
N PHE A 20 -16.33 -4.99 33.79
CA PHE A 20 -15.99 -5.99 32.79
C PHE A 20 -16.66 -7.34 33.11
N ILE A 21 -16.50 -7.85 34.33
CA ILE A 21 -17.09 -9.13 34.74
C ILE A 21 -18.62 -9.07 34.68
N TYR A 22 -19.26 -7.98 35.13
CA TYR A 22 -20.71 -7.84 35.08
C TYR A 22 -21.24 -7.79 33.63
N SER A 23 -20.55 -7.05 32.75
CA SER A 23 -20.92 -6.98 31.33
C SER A 23 -20.77 -8.32 30.63
N PHE A 24 -19.69 -9.05 30.90
CA PHE A 24 -19.45 -10.38 30.33
C PHE A 24 -20.41 -11.43 30.88
N ILE A 25 -20.67 -11.45 32.19
CA ILE A 25 -21.63 -12.38 32.79
C ILE A 25 -23.04 -12.08 32.29
N HIS A 26 -23.44 -10.81 32.20
CA HIS A 26 -24.76 -10.43 31.68
C HIS A 26 -24.92 -10.83 30.21
N LEU A 27 -23.89 -10.61 29.38
CA LEU A 27 -23.87 -11.04 27.99
C LEU A 27 -23.96 -12.57 27.86
N PHE A 28 -23.25 -13.30 28.71
CA PHE A 28 -23.25 -14.75 28.73
C PHE A 28 -24.59 -15.33 29.22
N ILE A 29 -25.20 -14.75 30.27
CA ILE A 29 -26.53 -15.14 30.75
C ILE A 29 -27.61 -14.80 29.72
N TYR A 30 -27.54 -13.64 29.06
CA TYR A 30 -28.43 -13.27 27.96
C TYR A 30 -28.32 -14.25 26.79
N LEU A 31 -27.08 -14.68 26.49
CA LEU A 31 -26.80 -15.71 25.48
C LEU A 31 -27.37 -17.08 25.86
N LEU A 32 -27.31 -17.47 27.13
CA LEU A 32 -27.85 -18.74 27.63
C LEU A 32 -29.39 -18.77 27.78
N ASN A 33 -30.03 -17.62 27.99
CA ASN A 33 -31.49 -17.51 28.16
C ASN A 33 -32.26 -17.22 26.86
N SER A 34 -31.57 -17.11 25.72
CA SER A 34 -32.21 -16.91 24.41
C SER A 34 -32.44 -18.26 23.74
N PRO A 35 -33.69 -18.75 23.61
CA PRO A 35 -33.97 -19.95 22.86
C PRO A 35 -33.85 -19.65 21.36
N GLU A 36 -32.88 -20.30 20.71
CA GLU A 36 -32.85 -20.65 19.28
C GLU A 36 -32.49 -19.59 18.21
N HIS A 37 -32.17 -18.33 18.54
CA HIS A 37 -31.81 -17.34 17.48
C HIS A 37 -30.39 -16.73 17.52
N SER A 38 -29.50 -17.15 18.43
CA SER A 38 -28.20 -16.50 18.66
C SER A 38 -26.97 -17.38 18.45
N LEU A 39 -27.12 -18.68 18.17
CA LEU A 39 -25.97 -19.55 17.82
C LEU A 39 -25.38 -19.17 16.45
N CYS A 40 -26.24 -18.73 15.51
CA CYS A 40 -25.84 -18.31 14.17
C CYS A 40 -24.95 -17.06 14.20
N THR A 41 -25.32 -16.03 14.96
CA THR A 41 -24.63 -14.72 14.94
C THR A 41 -23.27 -14.74 15.66
N VAL A 42 -23.13 -15.47 16.77
CA VAL A 42 -21.85 -15.55 17.50
C VAL A 42 -20.85 -16.46 16.77
N SER A 43 -21.33 -17.57 16.19
CA SER A 43 -20.50 -18.42 15.33
C SER A 43 -20.11 -17.69 14.04
N GLU A 44 -21.01 -16.92 13.43
CA GLU A 44 -20.70 -16.09 12.26
C GLU A 44 -19.63 -15.03 12.53
N ILE A 45 -19.65 -14.35 13.68
CA ILE A 45 -18.60 -13.36 14.02
C ILE A 45 -17.25 -14.06 14.19
N PHE A 46 -17.19 -15.18 14.92
CA PHE A 46 -15.93 -15.92 15.14
C PHE A 46 -15.41 -16.59 13.86
N ILE A 47 -16.29 -17.14 13.03
CA ILE A 47 -15.97 -17.71 11.71
C ILE A 47 -15.57 -16.61 10.72
N SER A 48 -16.23 -15.46 10.73
CA SER A 48 -15.87 -14.29 9.91
C SER A 48 -14.47 -13.80 10.25
N MET A 49 -14.09 -13.77 11.53
CA MET A 49 -12.73 -13.45 12.02
C MET A 49 -11.68 -14.55 11.76
N ALA A 50 -12.09 -15.80 11.52
CA ALA A 50 -11.18 -16.90 11.19
C ALA A 50 -10.99 -17.07 9.67
N THR A 51 -12.01 -16.75 8.88
CA THR A 51 -12.01 -16.91 7.41
C THR A 51 -11.19 -15.83 6.71
N ASN A 52 -11.28 -14.57 7.14
CA ASN A 52 -10.42 -13.47 6.68
C ASN A 52 -8.92 -13.66 7.06
N ASN A 53 -8.60 -14.40 8.12
CA ASN A 53 -7.20 -14.75 8.45
C ASN A 53 -6.56 -15.65 7.40
N THR A 54 -7.27 -16.65 6.88
CA THR A 54 -6.68 -17.60 5.90
C THR A 54 -6.42 -16.94 4.53
N ALA A 55 -7.34 -16.10 4.06
CA ALA A 55 -7.18 -15.33 2.82
C ALA A 55 -6.05 -14.30 2.96
N SER A 56 -5.97 -13.61 4.10
CA SER A 56 -4.88 -12.68 4.43
C SER A 56 -3.52 -13.40 4.48
N ILE A 57 -3.44 -14.60 5.07
CA ILE A 57 -2.22 -15.41 5.11
C ILE A 57 -1.80 -15.88 3.70
N ALA A 58 -2.75 -16.31 2.87
CA ALA A 58 -2.45 -16.73 1.49
C ALA A 58 -1.92 -15.57 0.65
N GLN A 59 -2.52 -14.38 0.79
CA GLN A 59 -2.04 -13.16 0.14
C GLN A 59 -0.65 -12.74 0.63
N ALA A 60 -0.43 -12.76 1.95
CA ALA A 60 0.86 -12.45 2.54
C ALA A 60 1.97 -13.40 2.04
N ARG A 61 1.68 -14.70 1.93
CA ARG A 61 2.60 -15.68 1.34
C ARG A 61 2.91 -15.37 -0.12
N LYS A 62 1.89 -15.09 -0.94
CA LYS A 62 2.09 -14.71 -2.35
C LYS A 62 2.98 -13.47 -2.48
N LEU A 63 2.75 -12.46 -1.64
CA LEU A 63 3.56 -11.23 -1.61
C LEU A 63 5.02 -11.53 -1.20
N VAL A 64 5.24 -12.38 -0.20
CA VAL A 64 6.59 -12.80 0.21
C VAL A 64 7.32 -13.50 -0.94
N GLU A 65 6.66 -14.39 -1.67
CA GLU A 65 7.28 -15.06 -2.82
C GLU A 65 7.62 -14.06 -3.95
N GLN A 66 6.76 -13.08 -4.22
CA GLN A 66 7.08 -11.98 -5.15
C GLN A 66 8.32 -11.21 -4.68
N LEU A 67 8.33 -10.76 -3.43
CA LEU A 67 9.43 -9.96 -2.88
C LEU A 67 10.75 -10.74 -2.87
N LYS A 68 10.73 -12.06 -2.64
CA LYS A 68 11.92 -12.92 -2.76
C LYS A 68 12.46 -12.91 -4.19
N MET A 69 11.60 -13.01 -5.20
CA MET A 69 12.00 -12.93 -6.59
C MET A 69 12.61 -11.55 -6.92
N GLU A 70 12.00 -10.45 -6.45
CA GLU A 70 12.51 -9.08 -6.66
C GLU A 70 13.80 -8.79 -5.92
N ALA A 71 13.97 -9.34 -4.72
CA ALA A 71 15.19 -9.23 -3.94
C ALA A 71 16.37 -9.91 -4.65
N ASN A 72 16.09 -10.99 -5.38
CA ASN A 72 17.06 -11.78 -6.15
C ASN A 72 17.36 -11.22 -7.55
N ILE A 73 16.99 -9.97 -7.84
CA ILE A 73 17.39 -9.28 -9.07
C ILE A 73 18.81 -8.72 -8.89
N ASP A 74 19.72 -9.12 -9.76
CA ASP A 74 21.06 -8.56 -9.83
C ASP A 74 21.02 -7.08 -10.23
N ARG A 75 21.53 -6.22 -9.34
CA ARG A 75 21.57 -4.77 -9.56
C ARG A 75 22.95 -4.36 -10.08
N ILE A 76 22.97 -3.47 -11.06
CA ILE A 76 24.20 -2.78 -11.47
C ILE A 76 24.41 -1.49 -10.68
N LYS A 77 25.65 -1.02 -10.61
CA LYS A 77 25.97 0.27 -9.95
C LYS A 77 25.26 1.41 -10.67
N VAL A 78 24.72 2.36 -9.90
CA VAL A 78 24.07 3.57 -10.44
C VAL A 78 25.03 4.37 -11.32
N SER A 79 26.31 4.48 -10.94
CA SER A 79 27.32 5.16 -11.75
C SER A 79 27.52 4.52 -13.12
N LYS A 80 27.44 3.19 -13.22
CA LYS A 80 27.52 2.46 -14.49
C LYS A 80 26.27 2.73 -15.33
N ALA A 81 25.07 2.57 -14.75
CA ALA A 81 23.82 2.84 -15.45
C ALA A 81 23.76 4.29 -15.97
N ALA A 82 24.22 5.26 -15.19
CA ALA A 82 24.30 6.67 -15.60
C ALA A 82 25.28 6.87 -16.76
N ALA A 83 26.45 6.24 -16.73
CA ALA A 83 27.42 6.30 -17.82
C ALA A 83 26.88 5.68 -19.11
N ASP A 84 26.19 4.53 -19.00
CA ASP A 84 25.56 3.84 -20.12
C ASP A 84 24.47 4.73 -20.76
N LEU A 85 23.63 5.37 -19.94
CA LEU A 85 22.61 6.33 -20.41
C LEU A 85 23.24 7.54 -21.08
N MET A 86 24.28 8.14 -20.48
CA MET A 86 24.97 9.29 -21.06
C MET A 86 25.58 8.94 -22.42
N SER A 87 26.27 7.80 -22.50
CA SER A 87 26.87 7.30 -23.73
C SER A 87 25.82 7.06 -24.82
N TYR A 88 24.66 6.51 -24.45
CA TYR A 88 23.55 6.32 -25.38
C TYR A 88 23.00 7.65 -25.90
N CYS A 89 22.76 8.61 -25.02
CA CYS A 89 22.26 9.92 -25.41
C CYS A 89 23.26 10.67 -26.31
N GLU A 90 24.56 10.64 -25.98
CA GLU A 90 25.61 11.29 -26.79
C GLU A 90 25.74 10.66 -28.18
N ALA A 91 25.67 9.33 -28.28
CA ALA A 91 25.74 8.62 -29.54
C ALA A 91 24.60 9.02 -30.51
N HIS A 92 23.39 9.25 -29.98
CA HIS A 92 22.21 9.58 -30.76
C HIS A 92 21.87 11.08 -30.79
N ALA A 93 22.62 11.93 -30.09
CA ALA A 93 22.34 13.35 -29.96
C ALA A 93 22.29 14.10 -31.30
N LYS A 94 23.04 13.62 -32.31
CA LYS A 94 23.09 14.22 -33.65
C LYS A 94 21.91 13.80 -34.54
N GLU A 95 21.29 12.66 -34.24
CA GLU A 95 20.14 12.12 -34.97
C GLU A 95 18.82 12.68 -34.44
N ASP A 96 18.81 13.14 -33.19
CA ASP A 96 17.69 13.84 -32.60
C ASP A 96 17.55 15.26 -33.20
N SER A 97 16.59 15.41 -34.13
CA SER A 97 16.30 16.68 -34.80
C SER A 97 15.80 17.78 -33.85
N LEU A 98 15.38 17.44 -32.62
CA LEU A 98 14.96 18.39 -31.60
C LEU A 98 16.16 18.89 -30.79
N LEU A 99 17.19 18.06 -30.62
CA LEU A 99 18.41 18.42 -29.93
C LEU A 99 19.42 19.10 -30.85
N SER A 100 19.56 18.61 -32.09
CA SER A 100 20.38 19.19 -33.15
C SER A 100 19.46 19.69 -34.27
N PRO A 101 19.17 21.00 -34.34
CA PRO A 101 18.22 21.55 -35.31
C PRO A 101 18.62 21.21 -36.76
N VAL A 102 17.71 20.59 -37.49
CA VAL A 102 17.89 20.29 -38.91
C VAL A 102 17.64 21.53 -39.79
N PRO A 103 18.28 21.63 -40.96
CA PRO A 103 18.00 22.70 -41.91
C PRO A 103 16.51 22.77 -42.27
N ALA A 104 16.03 23.96 -42.58
CA ALA A 104 14.62 24.18 -42.89
C ALA A 104 14.13 23.28 -44.05
N SER A 105 14.98 22.98 -45.05
CA SER A 105 14.65 22.09 -46.16
C SER A 105 14.35 20.65 -45.75
N GLU A 106 14.96 20.17 -44.67
CA GLU A 106 14.76 18.83 -44.13
C GLU A 106 13.63 18.78 -43.10
N ASN A 107 13.27 19.92 -42.52
CA ASN A 107 12.16 20.03 -41.59
C ASN A 107 10.80 19.91 -42.32
N PRO A 108 10.03 18.83 -42.11
CA PRO A 108 8.71 18.65 -42.75
C PRO A 108 7.68 19.71 -42.36
N PHE A 109 7.90 20.39 -41.22
CA PHE A 109 7.03 21.43 -40.68
C PHE A 109 7.47 22.85 -41.08
N ARG A 110 8.43 23.00 -42.01
CA ARG A 110 8.83 24.32 -42.50
C ARG A 110 7.68 25.02 -43.24
N GLU A 111 7.55 26.32 -43.02
CA GLU A 111 6.72 27.20 -43.85
C GLU A 111 7.10 27.09 -45.35
N LYS A 112 6.12 26.72 -46.16
CA LYS A 112 6.26 26.75 -47.62
C LYS A 112 6.26 28.21 -48.05
N LYS A 113 7.41 28.72 -48.53
CA LYS A 113 7.47 30.02 -49.21
C LYS A 113 6.69 29.90 -50.51
N PHE A 114 5.41 30.32 -50.51
CA PHE A 114 4.72 30.63 -51.75
C PHE A 114 5.34 31.90 -52.30
N PHE A 115 5.92 31.83 -53.49
CA PHE A 115 6.29 33.04 -54.22
C PHE A 115 4.98 33.74 -54.60
N CYS A 116 4.59 34.74 -53.80
CA CYS A 116 3.62 35.72 -54.24
C CYS A 116 4.30 36.55 -55.34
N ALA A 117 4.13 36.14 -56.60
CA ALA A 117 4.27 37.08 -57.70
C ALA A 117 3.02 37.95 -57.66
N ILE A 118 3.16 39.16 -57.13
CA ILE A 118 2.18 40.21 -57.38
C ILE A 118 2.36 40.54 -58.87
N LEU A 119 1.43 40.07 -59.70
CA LEU A 119 1.29 40.49 -61.10
C LEU A 119 0.47 41.78 -61.15
#